data_AF-A0A939C1M8-F1
#
_entry.id   AF-A0A939C1M8-F1
#
_cell.length_a   1.000
_cell.length_b   1.000
_cell.length_c   1.000
_cell.angle_alpha   90.00
_cell.angle_beta   90.00
_cell.angle_gamma   90.00
#
_symmetry.space_group_name_H-M   'P 1'
#
loop_
_entity.id
_entity.type
_entity.pdbx_description
1 polymer ?
#
loop_
_entity_poly.entity_id
_entity_poly.type
_entity_poly.pdbx_seq_one_letter_code
_entity_poly.pdbx_strand_id
1 'polypeptide(L)'
;MAILVLGGGFAVTVTSSYPSGPPGSTPNPPSGLFDIAVGPAVAVFLFLAAVDHLLTATAARSVYERDLRRGINRFRWLEYSVSSTIMIVLIGSISA
;
A
#
# COMPACT_ATOMS: atom_id res chain seq x y z
N MET A 1 -10.23 10.34 6.02
CA MET A 1 -11.40 10.89 5.30
C MET A 1 -11.06 12.15 4.51
N ALA A 2 -10.27 13.09 5.03
CA ALA A 2 -9.85 14.28 4.28
C ALA A 2 -9.27 13.98 2.88
N ILE A 3 -8.39 12.98 2.76
CA ILE A 3 -7.81 12.57 1.47
C ILE A 3 -8.86 12.05 0.48
N LEU A 4 -9.93 11.39 0.93
CA LEU A 4 -10.99 10.93 0.04
C LEU A 4 -11.85 12.09 -0.46
N VAL A 5 -12.01 13.14 0.35
CA VAL A 5 -12.85 14.30 0.03
C VAL A 5 -12.10 15.34 -0.79
N LEU A 6 -10.80 15.52 -0.51
CA LEU A 6 -9.96 16.57 -1.10
C LEU A 6 -8.98 16.04 -2.14
N GLY A 7 -8.83 14.73 -2.26
CA GLY A 7 -7.95 14.10 -3.24
C GLY A 7 -8.44 14.35 -4.66
N GLY A 8 -7.54 14.77 -5.54
CA GLY A 8 -7.83 14.88 -6.97
C GLY A 8 -7.95 13.51 -7.66
N GLY A 9 -8.37 13.52 -8.92
CA GLY A 9 -8.51 12.33 -9.76
C GLY A 9 -7.19 11.79 -10.33
N PHE A 10 -6.05 12.05 -9.70
CA PHE A 10 -4.75 11.57 -10.17
C PHE A 10 -4.67 10.05 -10.07
N ALA A 11 -4.31 9.41 -11.18
CA ALA A 11 -4.15 7.97 -11.28
C ALA A 11 -2.88 7.62 -12.06
N VAL A 12 -2.27 6.49 -11.71
CA VAL A 12 -1.09 5.95 -12.39
C VAL A 12 -1.46 4.66 -13.10
N THR A 13 -1.16 4.58 -14.39
CA THR A 13 -1.39 3.37 -15.20
C THR A 13 -0.30 2.34 -14.93
N VAL A 14 -0.71 1.15 -14.48
CA VAL A 14 0.17 -0.02 -14.39
C VAL A 14 0.31 -0.62 -15.77
N THR A 15 1.55 -0.81 -16.23
CA THR A 15 1.83 -1.35 -17.57
C THR A 15 2.42 -2.75 -17.52
N SER A 16 2.22 -3.53 -18.58
CA SER A 16 2.91 -4.80 -18.82
C SER A 16 3.71 -4.76 -20.12
N SER A 17 4.84 -5.47 -20.14
CA SER A 17 5.68 -5.61 -21.32
C SER A 17 5.93 -7.10 -21.59
N TYR A 18 5.01 -7.72 -22.34
CA TYR A 18 5.14 -9.12 -22.74
C TYR A 18 6.00 -9.26 -24.00
N PRO A 19 7.00 -10.18 -24.01
CA PRO A 19 7.75 -10.49 -25.22
C PRO A 19 6.83 -11.13 -26.26
N SER A 20 6.91 -10.67 -27.52
CA SER A 20 6.21 -11.30 -28.66
C SER A 20 7.15 -12.07 -29.59
N GLY A 21 8.42 -12.20 -29.23
CA GLY A 21 9.45 -12.88 -30.03
C GLY A 21 10.49 -13.59 -29.16
N PRO A 22 11.50 -14.24 -29.78
CA PRO A 22 12.59 -14.90 -29.05
C PRO A 22 13.37 -13.93 -28.16
N PRO A 23 14.01 -14.41 -27.07
CA PRO A 23 14.87 -13.56 -26.24
C PRO A 23 15.91 -12.81 -27.05
N GLY A 24 15.97 -11.48 -26.89
CA GLY A 24 16.86 -10.60 -27.66
C GLY A 24 16.20 -9.89 -28.85
N SER A 25 14.95 -10.21 -29.21
CA SER A 25 14.19 -9.41 -30.18
C SER A 25 13.81 -8.03 -29.62
N THR A 26 13.49 -7.07 -30.49
CA THR A 26 13.02 -5.74 -30.07
C THR A 26 11.79 -5.86 -29.17
N PRO A 27 11.78 -5.26 -27.96
CA PRO A 27 10.63 -5.30 -27.07
C PRO A 27 9.43 -4.55 -27.66
N ASN A 28 8.22 -5.02 -27.36
CA ASN A 28 7.01 -4.24 -27.61
C ASN A 28 6.93 -3.04 -26.66
N PRO A 29 6.27 -1.94 -27.07
CA PRO A 29 5.94 -0.88 -26.15
C PRO A 29 5.06 -1.42 -25.00
N PRO A 30 5.20 -0.89 -23.77
CA PRO A 30 4.37 -1.29 -22.65
C PRO A 30 2.88 -1.06 -22.94
N SER A 31 2.04 -2.02 -22.55
CA SER A 31 0.58 -1.90 -22.62
C SER A 31 -0.01 -1.61 -21.25
N GLY A 32 -0.98 -0.69 -21.17
CA GLY A 32 -1.71 -0.41 -19.93
C GLY A 32 -2.58 -1.60 -19.51
N LEU A 33 -2.49 -1.98 -18.22
CA LEU A 33 -3.30 -3.02 -17.60
C LEU A 33 -4.49 -2.43 -16.86
N PHE A 34 -4.23 -1.52 -15.93
CA PHE A 34 -5.24 -0.84 -15.11
C PHE A 34 -4.66 0.42 -14.46
N ASP A 35 -5.53 1.29 -13.95
CA ASP A 35 -5.15 2.52 -13.28
C ASP A 35 -5.28 2.41 -11.76
N ILE A 36 -4.26 2.88 -11.05
CA ILE A 36 -4.27 3.03 -9.59
C ILE A 36 -4.58 4.47 -9.26
N ALA A 37 -5.75 4.72 -8.67
CA ALA A 37 -6.10 6.03 -8.13
C ALA A 37 -5.29 6.30 -6.86
N VAL A 38 -4.41 7.31 -6.90
CA VAL A 38 -3.45 7.57 -5.81
C VAL A 38 -4.14 8.06 -4.55
N GLY A 39 -5.15 8.93 -4.67
CA GLY A 39 -5.92 9.44 -3.52
C GLY A 39 -6.54 8.32 -2.68
N PRO A 40 -7.37 7.43 -3.28
CA PRO A 40 -7.89 6.25 -2.59
C PRO A 40 -6.80 5.35 -2.01
N ALA A 41 -5.72 5.07 -2.74
CA ALA A 41 -4.64 4.23 -2.25
C ALA A 41 -3.93 4.84 -1.01
N VAL A 42 -3.76 6.16 -0.98
CA VAL A 42 -3.25 6.88 0.20
C VAL A 42 -4.23 6.77 1.37
N ALA A 43 -5.53 6.91 1.10
CA ALA A 43 -6.55 6.77 2.13
C ALA A 43 -6.58 5.36 2.75
N VAL A 44 -6.27 4.31 1.97
CA VAL A 44 -6.22 2.93 2.46
C VAL A 44 -5.12 2.75 3.51
N PHE A 45 -3.88 3.17 3.27
CA PHE A 45 -2.82 2.96 4.26
C PHE A 45 -3.04 3.78 5.54
N LEU A 46 -3.61 4.99 5.42
CA LEU A 46 -4.03 5.79 6.58
C LEU A 46 -5.14 5.11 7.37
N PHE A 47 -6.07 4.45 6.67
CA PHE A 47 -7.14 3.68 7.31
C PHE A 47 -6.60 2.45 8.04
N LEU A 48 -5.65 1.72 7.45
CA LEU A 48 -4.98 0.60 8.11
C LEU A 48 -4.32 1.04 9.42
N ALA A 49 -3.57 2.14 9.39
CA ALA A 49 -2.96 2.71 10.59
C ALA A 49 -4.01 3.10 11.66
N ALA A 50 -5.12 3.70 11.24
CA ALA A 50 -6.22 4.06 12.14
C ALA A 50 -6.88 2.83 12.79
N VAL A 51 -7.09 1.76 12.02
CA VAL A 51 -7.65 0.49 12.52
C VAL A 51 -6.70 -0.16 13.53
N ASP A 52 -5.40 -0.21 13.25
CA ASP A 52 -4.40 -0.76 14.17
C ASP A 52 -4.40 -0.03 15.52
N HIS A 53 -4.40 1.31 15.48
CA HIS A 53 -4.47 2.14 16.68
C HIS A 53 -5.79 1.95 17.43
N LEU A 54 -6.92 1.87 16.72
CA LEU A 54 -8.22 1.66 17.34
C LEU A 54 -8.27 0.29 18.04
N LEU A 55 -7.80 -0.77 17.38
CA LEU A 55 -7.77 -2.12 17.94
C LEU A 55 -6.87 -2.20 19.17
N THR A 56 -5.64 -1.67 19.08
CA THR A 56 -4.68 -1.68 20.20
C THR A 56 -5.09 -0.78 21.36
N ALA A 57 -5.88 0.27 21.12
CA ALA A 57 -6.45 1.11 22.18
C ALA A 57 -7.70 0.52 22.84
N THR A 58 -8.41 -0.39 22.18
CA THR A 58 -9.71 -0.92 22.64
C THR A 58 -9.65 -2.44 22.86
N ALA A 59 -10.15 -3.23 21.92
CA ALA A 59 -10.39 -4.67 22.07
C ALA A 59 -9.11 -5.50 22.24
N ALA A 60 -8.00 -5.07 21.63
CA ALA A 60 -6.72 -5.77 21.66
C ALA A 60 -5.74 -5.21 22.70
N ARG A 61 -6.16 -4.23 23.51
CA ARG A 61 -5.27 -3.52 24.45
C ARG A 61 -4.55 -4.43 25.42
N SER A 62 -5.23 -5.41 26.00
CA SER A 62 -4.63 -6.34 26.96
C SER A 62 -3.54 -7.22 26.33
N VAL A 63 -3.76 -7.67 25.09
CA VAL A 63 -2.79 -8.44 24.29
C VAL A 63 -1.60 -7.55 23.95
N TYR A 64 -1.88 -6.34 23.46
CA TYR A 64 -0.88 -5.35 23.09
C TYR A 64 0.05 -5.02 24.26
N GLU A 65 -0.50 -4.62 25.42
CA GLU A 65 0.31 -4.29 26.60
C GLU A 65 1.09 -5.49 27.16
N ARG A 66 0.54 -6.71 27.10
CA ARG A 66 1.25 -7.92 27.50
C ARG A 66 2.47 -8.19 26.62
N ASP A 67 2.33 -8.00 25.32
CA ASP A 67 3.43 -8.22 24.38
C ASP A 67 4.49 -7.11 24.49
N LEU A 68 4.07 -5.86 24.73
CA LEU A 68 4.99 -4.75 24.97
C LEU A 68 5.88 -4.99 26.18
N ARG A 69 5.34 -5.57 27.27
CA ARG A 69 6.16 -5.96 28.44
C ARG A 69 7.21 -7.03 28.12
N ARG A 70 7.04 -7.75 27.01
CA ARG A 70 8.00 -8.73 26.47
C ARG A 70 8.88 -8.14 25.36
N GLY A 71 8.79 -6.83 25.09
CA GLY A 71 9.51 -6.15 24.01
C GLY A 71 8.97 -6.42 22.61
N ILE A 72 7.76 -6.98 22.49
CA ILE A 72 7.16 -7.38 21.21
C ILE A 72 6.00 -6.44 20.87
N ASN A 73 5.98 -5.94 19.63
CA ASN A 73 4.82 -5.25 19.09
C ASN A 73 4.38 -5.91 17.77
N ARG A 74 3.60 -7.00 17.87
CA ARG A 74 3.15 -7.78 16.71
C ARG A 74 2.18 -7.01 15.80
N PHE A 75 1.36 -6.13 16.38
CA PHE A 75 0.38 -5.32 15.68
C PHE A 75 1.08 -4.37 14.70
N ARG A 76 2.13 -3.68 15.15
CA ARG A 76 2.98 -2.83 14.29
C ARG A 76 3.56 -3.59 13.09
N TRP A 77 4.11 -4.78 13.31
CA TRP A 77 4.72 -5.55 12.21
C TRP A 77 3.69 -6.01 11.18
N LEU A 78 2.50 -6.37 11.63
CA LEU A 78 1.39 -6.76 10.75
C LEU A 78 0.85 -5.57 9.95
N GLU A 79 0.65 -4.42 10.59
CA GLU A 79 0.18 -3.22 9.89
C GLU A 79 1.24 -2.74 8.89
N TYR A 80 2.51 -2.72 9.30
CA TYR A 80 3.60 -2.24 8.45
C TYR A 80 3.81 -3.15 7.24
N SER A 81 3.67 -4.47 7.36
CA SER A 81 3.85 -5.37 6.22
C SER A 81 2.86 -5.11 5.09
N VAL A 82 1.69 -4.53 5.39
CA VAL A 82 0.69 -4.16 4.37
C VAL A 82 0.84 -2.69 3.97
N SER A 83 0.86 -1.81 4.96
CA SER A 83 0.88 -0.35 4.79
C SER A 83 2.15 0.13 4.08
N SER A 84 3.33 -0.33 4.52
CA SER A 84 4.60 0.03 3.87
C SER A 84 4.73 -0.55 2.47
N THR A 85 4.14 -1.73 2.21
CA THR A 85 4.09 -2.31 0.86
C THR A 85 3.23 -1.48 -0.08
N ILE A 86 2.07 -1.00 0.37
CA ILE A 86 1.26 -0.06 -0.43
C ILE A 86 2.04 1.22 -0.70
N MET A 87 2.71 1.78 0.32
CA MET A 87 3.51 3.00 0.16
C MET A 87 4.64 2.83 -0.86
N ILE A 88 5.42 1.74 -0.78
CA ILE A 88 6.53 1.53 -1.71
C ILE A 88 6.06 1.26 -3.13
N VAL A 89 4.94 0.55 -3.30
CA VAL A 89 4.32 0.35 -4.62
C VAL A 89 3.91 1.70 -5.20
N LEU A 90 3.24 2.56 -4.44
CA LEU A 90 2.84 3.89 -4.90
C LEU A 90 4.03 4.78 -5.26
N ILE A 91 5.06 4.82 -4.41
CA ILE A 91 6.28 5.58 -4.67
C ILE A 91 6.97 5.08 -5.95
N GLY A 92 7.07 3.76 -6.12
CA GLY A 92 7.63 3.14 -7.30
C GLY A 92 6.83 3.47 -8.55
N SER A 93 5.50 3.42 -8.49
CA SER A 93 4.62 3.74 -9.61
C SER A 93 4.68 5.21 -10.03
N ILE A 94 4.87 6.15 -9.09
CA ILE A 94 4.98 7.59 -9.41
C ILE A 94 6.35 7.94 -10.00
N SER A 95 7.37 7.13 -9.70
CA SER A 95 8.75 7.36 -10.16
C SER A 95 9.07 6.67 -11.50
N ALA A 96 8.18 5.82 -11.99
CA ALA A 96 8.32 5.05 -13.23
C ALA A 96 7.82 5.85 -14.45
#